data_AF-A0A520IX76-F1
#
_entry.id   AF-A0A520IX76-F1
#
_cell.length_a   1.000
_cell.length_b   1.000
_cell.length_c   1.000
_cell.angle_alpha   90.00
_cell.angle_beta   90.00
_cell.angle_gamma   90.00
#
_symmetry.space_group_name_H-M   'P 1'
#
loop_
_entity.id
_entity.type
_entity.pdbx_description
1 polymer ?
#
loop_
_entity_poly.entity_id
_entity_poly.type
_entity_poly.pdbx_seq_one_letter_code
_entity_poly.pdbx_strand_id
1 'polypeptide(L)' 'MKSAINLNQKLLYIKDLFNGYNLAYAEVIDILNKMPDFKTADNFLQANYAVKNNWASKPGTVEQFYELLRLRFPD' A
#
# COMPACT_ATOMS: atom_id res chain seq x y z
N MET A 1 19.95 -11.92 -7.21
CA MET A 1 19.47 -10.65 -7.82
C MET A 1 17.94 -10.51 -7.88
N LYS A 2 17.14 -11.60 -7.90
CA LYS A 2 15.66 -11.50 -7.85
C LYS A 2 15.08 -11.21 -6.45
N SER A 3 15.78 -11.57 -5.38
CA SER A 3 15.26 -11.38 -3.99
C SER A 3 15.27 -9.94 -3.49
N ALA A 4 16.04 -9.04 -4.12
CA ALA A 4 16.06 -7.62 -3.77
C ALA A 4 14.82 -6.86 -4.29
N ILE A 5 14.10 -7.43 -5.26
CA ILE A 5 12.98 -6.74 -5.92
C ILE A 5 11.76 -6.62 -4.99
N ASN A 6 11.52 -7.60 -4.12
CA ASN A 6 10.44 -7.54 -3.13
C ASN A 6 10.77 -6.60 -1.96
N LEU A 7 12.03 -6.62 -1.47
CA LEU A 7 12.46 -5.75 -0.38
C LEU A 7 12.50 -4.27 -0.80
N ASN A 8 12.98 -3.97 -2.01
CA ASN A 8 13.06 -2.60 -2.51
C ASN A 8 11.66 -1.99 -2.70
N GLN A 9 10.69 -2.77 -3.17
CA GLN A 9 9.29 -2.33 -3.26
C GLN A 9 8.72 -2.01 -1.88
N LYS A 10 8.94 -2.89 -0.89
CA LYS A 10 8.53 -2.61 0.50
C LYS A 10 9.13 -1.31 1.02
N LEU A 11 10.45 -1.11 0.84
CA LEU A 11 11.13 0.11 1.28
C LEU A 11 10.59 1.35 0.55
N LEU A 12 10.30 1.24 -0.75
CA LEU A 12 9.69 2.30 -1.54
C LEU A 12 8.30 2.68 -1.01
N TYR A 13 7.42 1.70 -0.75
CA TYR A 13 6.09 1.96 -0.20
C TYR A 13 6.18 2.61 1.18
N ILE A 14 7.03 2.10 2.06
CA ILE A 14 7.23 2.70 3.39
C ILE A 14 7.64 4.16 3.25
N LYS A 15 8.63 4.45 2.40
CA LYS A 15 9.14 5.82 2.19
C LYS A 15 8.07 6.76 1.61
N ASP A 16 7.44 6.35 0.51
CA ASP A 16 6.60 7.24 -0.30
C ASP A 16 5.14 7.29 0.14
N LEU A 17 4.60 6.18 0.64
CA LEU A 17 3.18 6.05 0.98
C LEU A 17 2.93 6.12 2.49
N PHE A 18 3.93 5.75 3.30
CA PHE A 18 3.81 5.71 4.76
C PHE A 18 4.80 6.64 5.47
N ASN A 19 5.36 7.64 4.76
CA ASN A 19 6.26 8.66 5.32
C ASN A 19 7.46 8.10 6.12
N GLY A 20 7.95 6.90 5.79
CA GLY A 20 9.04 6.22 6.50
C GLY A 20 8.60 5.37 7.70
N TYR A 21 7.32 5.40 8.10
CA TYR A 21 6.83 4.67 9.26
C TYR A 21 6.55 3.20 8.95
N ASN A 22 7.55 2.35 9.17
CA ASN A 22 7.43 0.89 8.96
C ASN A 22 6.32 0.24 9.80
N LEU A 23 6.03 0.75 11.01
CA LEU A 23 4.93 0.24 11.84
C LEU A 23 3.56 0.48 11.18
N ALA A 24 3.33 1.68 10.65
CA ALA A 24 2.10 2.03 9.95
C ALA A 24 1.90 1.16 8.69
N TYR A 25 2.98 0.92 7.93
CA TYR A 25 2.94 -0.01 6.81
C TYR A 25 2.51 -1.42 7.25
N ALA A 26 3.17 -1.99 8.27
CA ALA A 26 2.88 -3.34 8.74
C ALA A 26 1.44 -3.50 9.23
N GLU A 27 0.96 -2.54 10.03
CA GLU A 27 -0.42 -2.52 10.53
C GLU A 27 -1.45 -2.46 9.40
N VAL A 28 -1.22 -1.61 8.40
CA VAL A 28 -2.12 -1.51 7.24
C VAL A 28 -2.15 -2.80 6.45
N ILE A 29 -1.01 -3.44 6.19
CA ILE A 29 -0.98 -4.74 5.50
C ILE A 29 -1.78 -5.79 6.28
N ASP A 30 -1.67 -5.85 7.60
CA ASP A 30 -2.43 -6.79 8.43
C ASP A 30 -3.94 -6.51 8.43
N ILE A 31 -4.32 -5.23 8.42
CA ILE A 31 -5.73 -4.81 8.31
C ILE A 31 -6.29 -5.19 6.94
N LEU A 32 -5.60 -4.82 5.85
CA LEU A 32 -6.01 -5.12 4.48
C LEU A 32 -6.17 -6.63 4.26
N ASN A 33 -5.27 -7.45 4.81
CA ASN A 33 -5.35 -8.90 4.68
C ASN A 33 -6.60 -9.55 5.30
N LYS A 34 -7.30 -8.84 6.21
CA LYS A 34 -8.53 -9.30 6.86
C LYS A 34 -9.80 -8.76 6.22
N MET A 35 -9.67 -7.87 5.24
CA MET A 35 -10.82 -7.26 4.57
C MET A 35 -11.47 -8.23 3.59
N PRO A 36 -12.79 -8.08 3.34
CA PRO A 36 -13.54 -9.01 2.50
C PRO A 36 -13.31 -8.77 1.00
N ASP A 37 -13.02 -7.54 0.59
CA ASP A 37 -12.96 -7.15 -0.82
C ASP A 37 -12.10 -5.91 -1.07
N PHE A 38 -11.76 -5.70 -2.34
CA PHE A 38 -10.97 -4.57 -2.81
C PHE A 38 -11.63 -3.22 -2.50
N LYS A 39 -12.96 -3.12 -2.60
CA LYS A 39 -13.69 -1.86 -2.40
C LYS A 39 -13.57 -1.37 -0.95
N THR A 40 -13.66 -2.29 0.00
CA THR A 40 -13.48 -2.02 1.44
C THR A 40 -12.04 -1.60 1.73
N ALA A 41 -11.07 -2.27 1.10
CA ALA A 41 -9.66 -1.93 1.19
C ALA A 41 -9.33 -0.54 0.63
N ASP A 42 -9.79 -0.21 -0.58
CA ASP A 42 -9.61 1.10 -1.21
C ASP A 42 -10.20 2.22 -0.34
N ASN A 43 -11.47 2.09 0.07
CA ASN A 43 -12.11 3.08 0.94
C ASN A 43 -11.33 3.33 2.24
N PHE A 44 -10.82 2.26 2.88
CA PHE A 44 -9.99 2.37 4.07
C PHE A 44 -8.68 3.14 3.80
N LEU A 45 -7.98 2.82 2.72
CA LEU A 45 -6.73 3.48 2.34
C LEU A 45 -6.93 4.96 2.00
N GLN A 46 -7.98 5.28 1.24
CA GLN A 46 -8.32 6.65 0.87
C GLN A 46 -8.62 7.52 2.11
N ALA A 47 -9.43 7.00 3.04
CA ALA A 47 -9.84 7.73 4.24
C ALA A 47 -8.70 7.91 5.26
N ASN A 48 -7.80 6.93 5.37
CA ASN A 48 -6.81 6.91 6.46
C ASN A 48 -5.41 7.34 6.04
N TYR A 49 -5.02 7.16 4.77
CA TYR A 49 -3.64 7.33 4.34
C TYR A 49 -3.49 8.21 3.09
N ALA A 50 -4.31 8.02 2.05
CA ALA A 50 -4.04 8.62 0.75
C ALA A 50 -3.96 10.16 0.78
N VAL A 51 -4.95 10.81 1.39
CA VAL A 51 -4.97 12.28 1.52
C VAL A 51 -3.94 12.75 2.55
N LYS A 52 -3.89 12.10 3.72
CA LYS A 52 -3.02 12.50 4.85
C LYS A 52 -1.52 12.39 4.50
N ASN A 53 -1.16 11.42 3.68
CA ASN A 53 0.22 11.17 3.27
C ASN A 53 0.51 11.68 1.85
N ASN A 54 -0.38 12.50 1.27
CA ASN A 54 -0.19 13.14 -0.03
C ASN A 54 0.17 12.15 -1.16
N TRP A 55 -0.54 11.02 -1.24
CA TRP A 55 -0.32 9.99 -2.25
C TRP A 55 -0.48 10.50 -3.68
N ALA A 56 -1.31 11.54 -3.87
CA ALA A 56 -1.47 12.23 -5.15
C ALA A 56 -0.13 12.77 -5.72
N SER A 57 0.86 13.06 -4.87
CA SER A 57 2.21 13.49 -5.30
C SER A 57 3.13 12.34 -5.74
N LYS A 58 2.71 11.09 -5.54
CA LYS A 58 3.48 9.85 -5.79
C LYS A 58 2.73 8.86 -6.69
N PRO A 59 2.17 9.28 -7.85
CA PRO A 59 1.24 8.45 -8.62
C PRO A 59 1.84 7.09 -9.05
N GLY A 60 3.12 7.03 -9.44
CA GLY A 60 3.75 5.78 -9.83
C GLY A 60 3.89 4.76 -8.68
N THR A 61 4.21 5.22 -7.47
CA THR A 61 4.30 4.33 -6.30
C THR A 61 2.92 3.88 -5.85
N VAL A 62 1.91 4.77 -5.95
CA VAL A 62 0.51 4.43 -5.66
C VAL A 62 0.00 3.37 -6.64
N GLU A 63 0.19 3.56 -7.94
CA GLU A 63 -0.24 2.62 -8.97
C GLU A 63 0.34 1.21 -8.73
N GLN A 64 1.66 1.11 -8.51
CA GLN A 64 2.32 -0.16 -8.18
C GLN A 64 1.76 -0.80 -6.90
N PHE A 65 1.43 -0.01 -5.88
CA PHE A 65 0.83 -0.55 -4.66
C PHE A 65 -0.59 -1.09 -4.91
N TYR A 66 -1.39 -0.39 -5.73
CA TYR A 66 -2.73 -0.83 -6.10
C TYR A 66 -2.75 -2.06 -7.03
N GLU A 67 -1.72 -2.26 -7.86
CA GLU A 67 -1.53 -3.51 -8.60
C GLU A 67 -1.43 -4.71 -7.65
N LEU A 68 -0.60 -4.61 -6.61
CA LEU A 68 -0.48 -5.66 -5.59
C LEU A 68 -1.77 -5.85 -4.82
N LEU A 69 -2.48 -4.76 -4.51
CA LEU A 69 -3.76 -4.83 -3.82
C LEU A 69 -4.81 -5.57 -4.65
N ARG A 70 -4.89 -5.34 -5.96
CA ARG A 70 -5.79 -6.06 -6.87
C ARG A 70 -5.46 -7.55 -6.98
N LEU A 71 -4.18 -7.92 -6.99
CA LEU A 71 -3.78 -9.33 -6.98
C LEU A 71 -4.21 -10.06 -5.70
N ARG A 72 -4.33 -9.35 -4.58
CA ARG A 72 -4.79 -9.91 -3.30
C ARG A 72 -6.31 -10.15 -3.25
N PHE A 73 -7.07 -9.35 -3.98
CA PHE A 73 -8.53 -9.42 -4.08
C PHE A 73 -8.93 -9.75 -5.53
N PRO A 74 -8.68 -10.98 -5.99
CA PRO A 74 -9.18 -11.42 -7.29
C PRO A 74 -10.72 -11.41 -7.26
N ASP A 75 -11.33 -10.94 -8.36
CA ASP A 75 -12.79 -10.89 -8.57
C ASP A 75 -13.50 -12.23 -8.33
#